data_AF-A0A380Z3G9-F1
#
_entry.id   AF-A0A380Z3G9-F1
#
_cell.length_a   1.000
_cell.length_b   1.000
_cell.length_c   1.000
_cell.angle_alpha   90.00
_cell.angle_beta   90.00
_cell.angle_gamma   90.00
#
_symmetry.space_group_name_H-M   'P 1'
#
loop_
_entity.id
_entity.type
_entity.pdbx_description
1 polymer ?
#
loop_
_entity_poly.entity_id
_entity_poly.type
_entity_poly.pdbx_seq_one_letter_code
_entity_poly.pdbx_strand_id
1 'polypeptide(L)'
;MKVDFTKFPLFTGIDRQDMVIADIRKDIADGIYRNVPGLPAHVLAEKIYRNELVELADDEIHILDLYTSASVGQLADSWQDYKKNNLETGK
;
A
#
# COMPACT_ATOMS: atom_id res chain seq x y z
N MET A 1 -8.68 6.31 4.69
CA MET A 1 -7.48 6.02 5.54
C MET A 1 -6.32 6.88 5.07
N LYS A 2 -5.44 7.38 5.95
CA LYS A 2 -4.28 8.20 5.56
C LYS A 2 -2.99 7.38 5.64
N VAL A 3 -2.16 7.40 4.60
CA VAL A 3 -0.95 6.57 4.49
C VAL A 3 0.25 7.41 4.06
N ASP A 4 1.37 7.31 4.78
CA ASP A 4 2.66 7.85 4.34
C ASP A 4 3.44 6.77 3.60
N PHE A 5 3.44 6.83 2.27
CA PHE A 5 4.12 5.83 1.43
C PHE A 5 5.64 6.02 1.38
N THR A 6 6.19 7.12 1.92
CA THR A 6 7.65 7.32 2.08
C THR A 6 8.21 6.64 3.32
N LYS A 7 7.33 6.35 4.28
CA LYS A 7 7.67 5.75 5.57
C LYS A 7 6.84 4.50 5.84
N PHE A 8 6.67 3.68 4.81
CA PHE A 8 5.84 2.49 4.93
C PHE A 8 6.62 1.38 5.66
N PRO A 9 6.06 0.81 6.74
CA PRO A 9 6.69 -0.32 7.41
C PRO A 9 6.51 -1.61 6.60
N LEU A 10 7.62 -2.23 6.20
CA LEU A 10 7.65 -3.52 5.53
C LEU A 10 8.27 -4.58 6.43
N PHE A 11 7.60 -5.71 6.60
CA PHE A 11 8.21 -6.89 7.21
C PHE A 11 9.47 -7.31 6.46
N THR A 12 10.48 -7.80 7.15
CA THR A 12 11.73 -8.27 6.54
C THR A 12 11.80 -9.79 6.37
N GLY A 13 10.93 -10.52 7.07
CA GLY A 13 10.91 -11.98 7.10
C GLY A 13 9.49 -12.54 7.25
N ILE A 14 9.37 -13.83 6.97
CA ILE A 14 8.09 -14.57 7.03
C ILE A 14 7.57 -14.75 8.47
N ASP A 15 8.45 -14.62 9.46
CA ASP A 15 8.10 -14.66 10.89
C ASP A 15 7.45 -13.36 11.40
N ARG A 16 7.46 -12.31 10.57
CA ARG A 16 6.85 -11.00 10.82
C ARG A 16 7.32 -10.35 12.13
N GLN A 17 8.55 -10.61 12.55
CA GLN A 17 9.11 -10.02 13.78
C GLN A 17 9.71 -8.63 13.55
N ASP A 18 10.45 -8.47 12.46
CA ASP A 18 11.18 -7.24 12.17
C ASP A 18 10.62 -6.50 10.96
N MET A 19 10.58 -5.18 11.05
CA MET A 19 10.16 -4.28 9.97
C MET A 19 11.25 -3.27 9.62
N VAL A 20 11.27 -2.85 8.36
CA VAL A 20 12.05 -1.71 7.87
C VAL A 20 11.11 -0.62 7.38
N ILE A 21 11.48 0.64 7.62
CA ILE A 21 10.78 1.78 7.03
C ILE A 21 11.33 2.02 5.63
N ALA A 22 10.47 1.98 4.62
CA ALA A 22 10.84 2.13 3.22
C ALA A 22 9.94 3.14 2.49
N ASP A 23 10.53 3.84 1.50
CA ASP A 23 9.77 4.57 0.49
C ASP A 23 9.35 3.60 -0.61
N ILE A 24 8.06 3.30 -0.67
CA ILE A 24 7.50 2.31 -1.58
C ILE A 24 6.68 2.94 -2.70
N ARG A 25 6.63 4.27 -2.80
CA ARG A 25 5.75 4.98 -3.74
C ARG A 25 5.92 4.49 -5.17
N LYS A 26 7.17 4.39 -5.62
CA LYS A 26 7.49 3.96 -6.99
C LYS A 26 7.09 2.51 -7.22
N ASP A 27 7.44 1.61 -6.30
CA ASP A 27 7.17 0.18 -6.46
C ASP A 27 5.66 -0.12 -6.49
N ILE A 28 4.90 0.54 -5.61
CA ILE A 28 3.44 0.43 -5.58
C ILE A 28 2.81 1.06 -6.83
N ALA A 29 3.21 2.28 -7.20
CA ALA A 29 2.64 2.96 -8.35
C ALA A 29 2.92 2.19 -9.65
N ASP A 30 4.17 1.77 -9.88
CA ASP A 30 4.53 0.97 -11.05
C ASP A 30 3.82 -0.38 -11.03
N GLY A 31 3.62 -0.96 -9.85
CA GLY A 31 2.89 -2.20 -9.65
C GLY A 31 1.42 -2.11 -10.04
N ILE A 32 0.71 -1.09 -9.53
CA ILE A 32 -0.69 -0.82 -9.87
C ILE A 32 -0.82 -0.49 -11.36
N TYR A 33 0.04 0.41 -11.86
CA TYR A 33 0.04 0.84 -13.27
C TYR A 33 0.14 -0.32 -14.26
N ARG A 34 0.98 -1.32 -13.95
CA ARG A 34 1.22 -2.46 -14.83
C ARG A 34 0.18 -3.58 -14.72
N ASN A 35 -0.38 -3.77 -13.52
CA ASN A 35 -1.09 -5.02 -13.20
C ASN A 35 -2.57 -4.84 -12.87
N VAL A 36 -3.05 -3.63 -12.60
CA VAL A 36 -4.47 -3.40 -12.28
C VAL A 36 -5.16 -2.63 -13.42
N PRO A 37 -6.15 -3.22 -14.09
CA PRO A 37 -6.84 -2.57 -15.19
C PRO A 37 -7.77 -1.45 -14.71
N GLY A 38 -7.94 -0.44 -15.56
CA GLY A 38 -8.94 0.62 -15.39
C GLY A 38 -8.36 2.00 -15.05
N LEU A 39 -9.06 3.05 -15.49
CA LEU A 39 -8.67 4.44 -15.24
C LEU A 39 -8.53 4.78 -13.75
N PRO A 40 -9.42 4.31 -12.83
CA PRO A 40 -9.24 4.58 -11.40
C PRO A 40 -7.92 4.06 -10.84
N ALA A 41 -7.46 2.88 -11.29
CA ALA A 41 -6.18 2.32 -10.85
C ALA A 41 -4.99 3.16 -11.36
N HIS A 42 -5.05 3.64 -12.60
CA HIS A 42 -4.04 4.55 -13.13
C HIS A 42 -3.97 5.87 -12.34
N VAL A 43 -5.12 6.46 -12.03
CA VAL A 43 -5.22 7.69 -11.23
C VAL A 43 -4.64 7.48 -9.83
N LEU A 44 -4.94 6.33 -9.20
CA LEU A 44 -4.39 5.97 -7.90
C LEU A 44 -2.86 5.81 -7.94
N ALA A 45 -2.33 5.13 -8.97
CA ALA A 45 -0.89 4.96 -9.14
C ALA A 45 -0.17 6.33 -9.22
N GLU A 46 -0.69 7.26 -10.03
CA GLU A 46 -0.17 8.62 -10.13
C GLU A 46 -0.28 9.39 -8.80
N LYS A 47 -1.40 9.25 -8.09
CA LYS A 47 -1.63 9.88 -6.78
C LYS A 47 -0.60 9.41 -5.75
N ILE A 48 -0.33 8.10 -5.68
CA ILE A 48 0.67 7.51 -4.77
C ILE A 48 2.08 7.95 -5.16
N TYR A 49 2.42 7.95 -6.45
CA TYR A 49 3.76 8.31 -6.90
C TYR A 49 4.12 9.77 -6.58
N ARG A 50 3.15 10.69 -6.73
CA ARG A 50 3.39 12.14 -6.62
C ARG A 50 3.33 12.69 -5.21
N ASN A 51 2.74 11.96 -4.26
CA ASN A 51 2.48 12.45 -2.92
C ASN A 51 3.14 11.55 -1.88
N GLU A 52 3.68 12.14 -0.81
CA GLU A 52 4.24 11.37 0.31
C GLU A 52 3.11 10.79 1.15
N LEU A 53 2.18 11.66 1.53
CA LEU A 53 1.06 11.37 2.42
C LEU A 53 -0.25 11.39 1.63
N VAL A 54 -0.90 10.24 1.53
CA VAL A 54 -2.06 10.01 0.67
C VAL A 54 -3.27 9.70 1.53
N GLU A 55 -4.35 10.46 1.34
CA GLU A 55 -5.66 10.10 1.87
C GLU A 55 -6.38 9.20 0.86
N LEU A 56 -6.61 7.94 1.27
CA LEU A 56 -7.24 6.91 0.48
C LEU A 56 -8.75 6.85 0.77
N ALA A 57 -9.53 6.92 -0.30
CA ALA A 57 -10.94 6.59 -0.31
C ALA A 57 -11.16 5.06 -0.32
N ASP A 58 -12.38 4.61 -0.03
CA ASP A 58 -12.70 3.18 0.10
C ASP A 58 -12.47 2.38 -1.19
N ASP A 59 -12.76 2.99 -2.35
CA ASP A 59 -12.50 2.41 -3.67
C ASP A 59 -10.99 2.30 -3.97
N GLU A 60 -10.21 3.30 -3.57
CA GLU A 60 -8.75 3.27 -3.68
C GLU A 60 -8.13 2.20 -2.78
N ILE A 61 -8.67 2.01 -1.57
CA ILE A 61 -8.27 0.91 -0.67
C ILE A 61 -8.58 -0.44 -1.33
N HIS A 62 -9.73 -0.58 -1.98
CA HIS A 62 -10.09 -1.80 -2.69
C HIS A 62 -9.12 -2.12 -3.84
N ILE A 63 -8.68 -1.11 -4.60
CA ILE A 63 -7.68 -1.26 -5.66
C ILE A 63 -6.34 -1.73 -5.07
N LEU A 64 -5.91 -1.14 -3.95
CA LEU A 64 -4.69 -1.55 -3.25
C LEU A 64 -4.81 -2.98 -2.70
N ASP A 65 -5.96 -3.38 -2.18
CA ASP A 65 -6.21 -4.74 -1.74
C ASP A 65 -6.10 -5.75 -2.89
N LEU A 66 -6.67 -5.42 -4.05
CA LEU A 66 -6.57 -6.26 -5.24
C LEU A 66 -5.11 -6.42 -5.69
N TYR A 67 -4.34 -5.32 -5.72
CA TYR A 67 -2.93 -5.36 -6.10
C TYR A 67 -2.07 -6.14 -5.09
N THR A 68 -2.17 -5.80 -3.81
CA THR A 68 -1.30 -6.35 -2.75
C THR A 68 -1.57 -7.82 -2.48
N SER A 69 -2.83 -8.27 -2.56
CA SER A 69 -3.17 -9.69 -2.39
C SER A 69 -2.59 -10.61 -3.49
N ALA A 70 -2.29 -10.06 -4.66
CA ALA A 70 -1.63 -10.76 -5.77
C ALA A 70 -0.12 -10.46 -5.87
N SER A 71 0.44 -9.70 -4.93
CA SER A 71 1.85 -9.30 -4.91
C SER A 71 2.72 -10.25 -4.07
N VAL A 72 4.01 -9.93 -3.94
CA VAL A 72 4.92 -10.66 -3.05
C VAL A 72 4.39 -10.65 -1.60
N GLY A 73 4.51 -11.80 -0.92
CA GLY A 73 3.94 -12.01 0.41
C GLY A 73 4.36 -10.95 1.44
N GLN A 74 5.60 -10.46 1.36
CA GLN A 74 6.10 -9.36 2.18
C GLN A 74 5.19 -8.13 2.13
N LEU A 75 4.84 -7.67 0.93
CA LEU A 75 4.00 -6.51 0.75
C LEU A 75 2.56 -6.79 1.15
N ALA A 76 2.04 -7.96 0.79
CA ALA A 76 0.69 -8.40 1.15
C ALA A 76 0.49 -8.38 2.67
N ASP A 77 1.41 -9.00 3.40
CA ASP A 77 1.38 -9.11 4.86
C ASP A 77 1.53 -7.75 5.53
N SER A 78 2.47 -6.92 5.05
CA SER A 78 2.72 -5.59 5.60
C SER A 78 1.51 -4.66 5.39
N TRP A 79 0.85 -4.75 4.24
CA TRP A 79 -0.37 -3.98 3.97
C TRP A 79 -1.54 -4.39 4.86
N GLN A 80 -1.75 -5.70 5.06
CA GLN A 80 -2.83 -6.17 5.95
C GLN A 80 -2.58 -5.77 7.40
N ASP A 81 -1.33 -5.88 7.88
CA ASP A 81 -0.96 -5.44 9.22
C ASP A 81 -1.13 -3.92 9.39
N TYR A 82 -0.65 -3.14 8.42
CA TYR A 82 -0.81 -1.69 8.42
C TYR A 82 -2.29 -1.28 8.49
N LYS A 83 -3.15 -1.87 7.65
CA LYS A 83 -4.59 -1.62 7.68
C LYS A 83 -5.19 -1.96 9.02
N LYS A 84 -4.88 -3.14 9.59
CA LYS A 84 -5.41 -3.54 10.89
C LYS A 84 -5.06 -2.51 11.96
N ASN A 85 -3.79 -2.14 12.05
CA ASN A 85 -3.30 -1.19 13.05
C ASN A 85 -3.85 0.23 12.86
N ASN A 86 -4.13 0.67 11.63
CA ASN A 86 -4.62 2.03 11.35
C ASN A 86 -6.15 2.15 11.25
N LEU A 87 -6.87 1.03 11.06
CA LEU A 87 -8.33 0.96 11.10
C LEU A 87 -8.84 0.68 12.52
N GLU A 88 -8.12 -0.13 13.32
CA GLU A 88 -8.45 -0.38 14.73
C GLU A 88 -8.11 0.83 15.64
N THR A 89 -7.16 1.68 15.24
CA THR A 89 -6.83 2.93 15.94
C THR A 89 -7.71 4.11 15.54
N GLY A 90 -8.89 3.87 14.96
CA GLY A 90 -9.90 4.91 14.72
C GLY A 90 -10.41 5.54 16.01
N LYS A 91 -9.58 6.41 16.59
CA LYS A 91 -9.94 7.52 17.48
C LYS A 91 -9.74 8.82 16.72
#